data_AF-V5I9W9-F1
#
_entry.id   AF-V5I9W9-F1
#
_cell.length_a   1.000
_cell.length_b   1.000
_cell.length_c   1.000
_cell.angle_alpha   90.00
_cell.angle_beta   90.00
_cell.angle_gamma   90.00
#
_symmetry.space_group_name_H-M   'P 1'
#
loop_
_entity.id
_entity.type
_entity.pdbx_description
1 polymer ?
#
loop_
_entity_poly.entity_id
_entity_poly.type
_entity_poly.pdbx_seq_one_letter_code
_entity_poly.pdbx_strand_id
1 'polypeptide(L)'
;MGLGGGFLLTIYNKTTGEVWSLNSREAAPAAATTDMYQGNQSLAQRGGLSVAVPAELIGYWYLYERFGGYLPWRDLVQPTIDLCYNGIYVNSYLATILQNNKDVLLSDAVLSDAFIDPSTNE
;
A
#
# COMPACT_ATOMS: atom_id res chain seq x y z
N MET A 1 -1.04 -2.70 -3.82
CA MET A 1 -1.28 -1.36 -3.23
C MET A 1 -1.49 -1.52 -1.73
N GLY A 2 -1.32 -0.45 -0.95
CA GLY A 2 -1.51 -0.50 0.50
C GLY A 2 -1.06 0.79 1.18
N LEU A 3 -1.24 0.87 2.50
CA LEU A 3 -1.00 2.09 3.30
C LEU A 3 0.46 2.59 3.25
N GLY A 4 1.41 1.71 2.90
CA GLY A 4 2.83 2.06 2.72
C GLY A 4 3.19 2.69 1.38
N GLY A 5 2.22 2.99 0.50
CA GLY A 5 2.44 3.60 -0.81
C GLY A 5 1.75 4.95 -0.98
N GLY A 6 1.32 5.23 -2.21
CA GLY A 6 0.51 6.39 -2.59
C GLY A 6 -0.36 6.12 -3.82
N PHE A 7 -1.25 7.07 -4.12
CA PHE A 7 -2.24 6.93 -5.19
C PHE A 7 -2.55 8.23 -5.91
N LEU A 8 -3.17 8.10 -7.09
CA LEU A 8 -3.82 9.18 -7.81
C LEU A 8 -5.31 8.86 -7.88
N LEU A 9 -6.15 9.88 -7.74
CA LEU A 9 -7.60 9.71 -7.84
C LEU A 9 -8.21 10.85 -8.64
N THR A 10 -9.15 10.50 -9.52
CA THR A 10 -10.00 11.46 -10.21
C THR A 10 -11.44 11.23 -9.75
N ILE A 11 -12.09 12.30 -9.28
CA ILE A 11 -13.49 12.26 -8.84
C ILE A 11 -14.31 13.26 -9.67
N TYR A 12 -15.47 12.80 -10.13
CA TYR A 12 -16.45 13.64 -10.78
C TYR A 12 -17.65 13.83 -9.85
N ASN A 13 -17.97 15.09 -9.54
CA ASN A 13 -19.15 15.44 -8.79
C ASN A 13 -20.32 15.69 -9.76
N LYS A 14 -21.28 14.76 -9.80
CA LYS A 14 -22.44 14.84 -10.71
C LYS A 14 -23.32 16.07 -10.43
N THR A 15 -23.43 16.50 -9.18
CA THR A 15 -24.32 17.61 -8.80
C THR A 15 -23.74 18.96 -9.23
N THR A 16 -22.42 19.16 -9.06
CA THR A 16 -21.76 20.42 -9.45
C THR A 16 -21.25 20.40 -10.89
N GLY A 17 -21.08 19.21 -11.49
CA GLY A 17 -20.45 19.03 -12.79
C GLY A 17 -18.93 19.16 -12.77
N GLU A 18 -18.31 19.28 -11.59
CA GLU A 18 -16.86 19.47 -11.45
C GLU A 18 -16.09 18.16 -11.48
N VAL A 19 -14.85 18.22 -11.99
CA VAL A 19 -13.87 17.15 -11.92
C VAL A 19 -12.71 17.61 -11.03
N TRP A 20 -12.34 16.76 -10.09
CA TRP A 20 -11.20 16.97 -9.20
C TRP A 20 -10.19 15.84 -9.41
N SER A 21 -8.91 16.17 -9.32
CA SER A 21 -7.83 15.19 -9.27
C SER A 21 -7.03 15.39 -7.99
N LEU A 22 -6.81 14.30 -7.25
CA LEU A 22 -5.93 14.25 -6.10
C LEU A 22 -4.64 13.53 -6.49
N ASN A 23 -3.52 14.18 -6.21
CA ASN A 23 -2.21 13.56 -6.23
C ASN A 23 -1.75 13.27 -4.80
N SER A 24 -1.85 12.01 -4.40
CA SER A 24 -1.33 11.49 -3.13
C SER A 24 -0.24 10.45 -3.39
N ARG A 25 0.60 10.72 -4.40
CA ARG A 25 1.77 9.91 -4.74
C ARG A 25 2.86 10.12 -3.69
N GLU A 26 3.69 9.10 -3.51
CA GLU A 26 4.86 9.17 -2.66
C GLU A 26 5.82 10.28 -3.13
N ALA A 27 6.55 10.86 -2.17
CA ALA A 27 7.59 11.86 -2.43
C ALA A 27 8.96 11.31 -2.04
N ALA A 28 10.01 11.77 -2.73
CA ALA A 28 11.37 11.46 -2.31
C ALA A 28 11.61 11.99 -0.87
N PRO A 29 12.25 11.22 0.02
CA PRO A 29 12.60 11.70 1.35
C PRO A 29 13.47 12.95 1.28
N ALA A 30 13.41 13.82 2.29
CA ALA A 30 14.14 15.10 2.30
C ALA A 30 15.67 14.96 2.18
N ALA A 31 16.22 13.80 2.58
CA ALA A 31 17.64 13.48 2.49
C ALA A 31 18.05 12.81 1.15
N ALA A 32 17.11 12.60 0.23
CA ALA A 32 17.40 11.98 -1.05
C ALA A 32 18.30 12.87 -1.93
N THR A 33 19.28 12.26 -2.61
CA THR A 33 20.14 12.93 -3.59
C THR A 33 20.00 12.25 -4.95
N THR A 34 20.37 12.96 -6.02
CA THR A 34 20.26 12.46 -7.40
C THR A 34 21.10 11.21 -7.66
N ASP A 35 22.14 10.97 -6.86
CA ASP A 35 23.13 9.91 -6.99
C ASP A 35 23.09 8.88 -5.84
N MET A 36 22.08 8.92 -4.95
CA MET A 36 22.02 8.10 -3.72
C MET A 36 22.09 6.58 -3.95
N TYR A 37 21.84 6.11 -5.17
CA TYR A 37 21.92 4.69 -5.53
C TYR A 37 23.26 4.29 -6.16
N GLN A 38 24.14 5.24 -6.49
CA GLN A 38 25.50 4.99 -7.01
C GLN A 38 25.55 4.00 -8.20
N GLY A 39 24.55 4.08 -9.09
CA GLY A 39 24.42 3.19 -10.25
C GLY A 39 23.94 1.76 -9.92
N ASN A 40 23.70 1.43 -8.66
CA ASN A 40 23.19 0.13 -8.25
C ASN A 40 21.65 0.12 -8.25
N GLN A 41 21.09 -0.43 -9.31
CA GLN A 41 19.63 -0.56 -9.48
C GLN A 41 18.95 -1.36 -8.36
N SER A 42 19.64 -2.32 -7.73
CA SER A 42 19.06 -3.13 -6.66
C SER A 42 18.69 -2.29 -5.43
N LEU A 43 19.51 -1.28 -5.10
CA LEU A 43 19.26 -0.35 -4.00
C LEU A 43 18.04 0.54 -4.23
N ALA A 44 17.64 0.73 -5.50
CA ALA A 44 16.43 1.47 -5.87
C ALA A 44 15.16 0.58 -5.89
N GLN A 45 15.30 -0.73 -5.67
CA GLN A 45 14.19 -1.69 -5.73
C GLN A 45 13.97 -2.46 -4.43
N ARG A 46 14.99 -2.57 -3.57
CA ARG A 46 14.96 -3.42 -2.38
C ARG A 46 15.52 -2.70 -1.16
N GLY A 47 14.92 -3.00 -0.01
CA GLY A 47 15.33 -2.47 1.28
C GLY A 47 14.81 -1.06 1.57
N GLY A 48 15.14 -0.52 2.73
CA GLY A 48 14.61 0.78 3.17
C GLY A 48 15.03 1.96 2.29
N LEU A 49 16.17 1.88 1.60
CA LEU A 49 16.66 2.97 0.74
C LEU A 49 15.77 3.18 -0.51
N SER A 50 15.04 2.15 -0.94
CA SER A 50 14.09 2.26 -2.05
C SER A 50 12.73 2.83 -1.65
N VAL A 51 12.50 3.10 -0.37
CA VAL A 51 11.20 3.56 0.15
C VAL A 51 11.08 5.08 0.01
N ALA A 52 10.09 5.52 -0.76
CA ALA A 52 9.63 6.91 -0.78
C ALA A 52 8.65 7.18 0.38
N VAL A 53 8.41 8.45 0.71
CA VAL A 53 7.52 8.83 1.82
C VAL A 53 6.07 8.43 1.46
N PRO A 54 5.43 7.50 2.20
CA PRO A 54 4.07 7.07 1.92
C PRO A 54 3.06 8.21 2.05
N ALA A 55 2.07 8.24 1.16
CA ALA A 55 1.05 9.27 1.10
C ALA A 55 -0.39 8.71 0.98
N GLU A 56 -0.58 7.39 1.05
CA GLU A 56 -1.90 6.76 0.94
C GLU A 56 -2.87 7.25 2.02
N LEU A 57 -2.47 7.19 3.30
CA LEU A 57 -3.36 7.48 4.43
C LEU A 57 -3.78 8.96 4.49
N ILE A 58 -2.84 9.88 4.21
CA ILE A 58 -3.14 11.32 4.19
C ILE A 58 -4.08 11.67 3.02
N GLY A 59 -3.92 10.99 1.87
CA GLY A 59 -4.83 11.16 0.75
C GLY A 59 -6.25 10.70 1.07
N TYR A 60 -6.40 9.56 1.76
CA TYR A 60 -7.71 9.10 2.21
C TYR A 60 -8.35 10.08 3.20
N TRP A 61 -7.59 10.60 4.15
CA TRP A 61 -8.08 11.59 5.11
C TRP A 61 -8.56 12.87 4.40
N TYR A 62 -7.77 13.40 3.45
CA TYR A 62 -8.14 14.57 2.66
C TYR A 62 -9.45 14.35 1.88
N LEU A 63 -9.63 13.18 1.27
CA LEU A 63 -10.87 12.83 0.57
C LEU A 63 -12.04 12.71 1.53
N TYR A 64 -11.83 12.14 2.71
CA TYR A 64 -12.85 12.02 3.74
C TYR A 64 -13.34 13.38 4.24
N GLU A 65 -12.42 14.27 4.60
CA GLU A 65 -12.77 15.63 5.05
C GLU A 65 -13.55 16.41 3.98
N ARG A 66 -13.22 16.20 2.70
CA ARG A 66 -13.83 16.94 1.60
C ARG A 66 -15.13 16.33 1.06
N PHE A 67 -15.23 15.01 1.01
CA PHE A 67 -16.31 14.29 0.32
C PHE A 67 -17.00 13.22 1.17
N GLY A 68 -16.36 12.73 2.24
CA GLY A 68 -16.77 11.54 2.99
C GLY A 68 -17.63 11.79 4.24
N GLY A 69 -17.89 13.04 4.59
CA GLY A 69 -18.51 13.45 5.88
C GLY A 69 -19.93 12.94 6.19
N TYR A 70 -20.48 12.03 5.39
CA TYR A 70 -21.77 11.38 5.63
C TYR A 70 -21.67 10.12 6.49
N LEU A 71 -20.48 9.50 6.58
CA LEU A 71 -20.21 8.33 7.40
C LEU A 71 -19.10 8.64 8.40
N PRO A 72 -19.11 8.09 9.62
CA PRO A 72 -17.97 8.17 10.51
C PRO A 72 -16.74 7.49 9.90
N TRP A 73 -15.57 8.12 9.98
CA TRP A 73 -14.29 7.56 9.48
C TRP A 73 -14.05 6.12 9.95
N ARG A 74 -14.34 5.83 11.22
CA ARG A 74 -14.21 4.50 11.80
C ARG A 74 -14.98 3.44 11.00
N ASP A 75 -16.19 3.77 10.56
CA ASP A 75 -17.07 2.81 9.90
C ASP A 75 -16.58 2.46 8.48
N LEU A 76 -15.77 3.34 7.87
CA LEU A 76 -15.09 3.06 6.60
C LEU A 76 -13.92 2.08 6.76
N VAL A 77 -13.29 2.04 7.94
CA VAL A 77 -12.08 1.25 8.19
C VAL A 77 -12.40 -0.09 8.87
N GLN A 78 -13.44 -0.14 9.71
CA GLN A 78 -13.78 -1.30 10.52
C GLN A 78 -13.92 -2.62 9.72
N PRO A 79 -14.56 -2.66 8.55
CA PRO A 79 -14.68 -3.90 7.78
C PRO A 79 -13.31 -4.49 7.39
N THR A 80 -12.33 -3.64 7.06
CA THR A 80 -10.97 -4.10 6.74
C THR A 80 -10.23 -4.62 7.97
N ILE A 81 -10.42 -3.99 9.13
CA ILE A 81 -9.88 -4.48 10.41
C ILE A 81 -10.40 -5.89 10.70
N ASP A 82 -11.69 -6.13 10.52
CA ASP A 82 -12.31 -7.43 10.77
C ASP A 82 -11.76 -8.50 9.83
N LEU A 83 -11.51 -8.17 8.55
CA LEU A 83 -10.86 -9.08 7.61
C LEU A 83 -9.40 -9.39 8.00
N CYS A 84 -8.66 -8.41 8.51
CA CYS A 84 -7.28 -8.62 8.97
C CYS A 84 -7.20 -9.54 10.19
N TYR A 85 -8.18 -9.46 11.12
CA TYR A 85 -8.21 -10.32 12.31
C TYR A 85 -8.78 -11.71 12.04
N ASN A 86 -9.82 -11.82 11.22
CA ASN A 86 -10.48 -13.10 10.96
C ASN A 86 -9.83 -13.88 9.82
N GLY A 87 -8.95 -13.24 9.04
CA GLY A 87 -8.32 -13.81 7.87
C GLY A 87 -9.23 -13.82 6.64
N ILE A 88 -8.62 -14.17 5.51
CA ILE A 88 -9.28 -14.30 4.20
C ILE A 88 -8.83 -15.58 3.51
N TYR A 89 -9.65 -16.12 2.62
CA TYR A 89 -9.20 -17.17 1.72
C TYR A 89 -8.30 -16.59 0.63
N VAL A 90 -7.11 -17.18 0.49
CA VAL A 90 -6.18 -16.85 -0.58
C VAL A 90 -6.77 -17.32 -1.91
N ASN A 91 -7.06 -16.38 -2.80
CA ASN A 91 -7.54 -16.70 -4.14
C ASN A 91 -6.40 -17.15 -5.06
N SER A 92 -6.73 -17.70 -6.23
CA SER A 92 -5.75 -18.24 -7.18
C SER A 92 -4.73 -17.20 -7.67
N TYR A 93 -5.13 -15.93 -7.80
CA TYR A 93 -4.22 -14.86 -8.19
C TYR A 93 -3.19 -14.59 -7.09
N LEU A 94 -3.64 -14.38 -5.85
CA LEU A 94 -2.73 -14.15 -4.73
C LEU A 94 -1.82 -15.35 -4.49
N ALA A 95 -2.35 -16.58 -4.56
CA ALA A 95 -1.55 -17.80 -4.47
C ALA A 95 -0.44 -17.82 -5.52
N THR A 96 -0.75 -17.47 -6.77
CA THR A 96 0.26 -17.39 -7.85
C THR A 96 1.34 -16.36 -7.54
N ILE A 97 0.96 -15.19 -7.03
CA ILE A 97 1.92 -14.13 -6.66
C ILE A 97 2.81 -14.59 -5.49
N LEU A 98 2.25 -15.23 -4.46
CA LEU A 98 3.01 -15.74 -3.33
C LEU A 98 4.01 -16.82 -3.76
N GLN A 99 3.59 -17.78 -4.58
CA GLN A 99 4.47 -18.83 -5.11
C GLN A 99 5.61 -18.26 -5.95
N ASN A 100 5.32 -17.29 -6.83
CA ASN A 100 6.35 -16.64 -7.64
C ASN A 100 7.37 -15.84 -6.82
N ASN A 101 7.06 -15.49 -5.58
CA ASN A 101 7.93 -14.72 -4.68
C ASN A 101 8.41 -15.54 -3.47
N LYS A 102 8.20 -16.86 -3.46
CA LYS A 102 8.43 -17.75 -2.31
C LYS A 102 9.84 -17.60 -1.73
N ASP A 103 10.87 -17.55 -2.56
CA ASP A 103 12.26 -17.41 -2.11
C ASP A 103 12.50 -16.09 -1.36
N VAL A 104 11.86 -15.00 -1.82
CA VAL A 104 11.97 -13.69 -1.16
C VAL A 104 11.24 -13.71 0.17
N LEU A 105 10.03 -14.29 0.22
CA LEU A 105 9.24 -14.41 1.44
C LEU A 105 9.96 -15.24 2.51
N LEU A 106 10.54 -16.38 2.13
CA LEU A 106 11.29 -17.25 3.05
C LEU A 106 12.62 -16.63 3.52
N SER A 107 13.20 -15.72 2.74
CA SER A 107 14.47 -15.05 3.09
C SER A 107 14.33 -13.96 4.14
N ASP A 108 13.11 -13.48 4.41
CA ASP A 108 12.82 -12.41 5.36
C ASP A 108 11.91 -12.93 6.48
N ALA A 109 12.37 -12.82 7.73
CA ALA A 109 11.65 -13.38 8.87
C ALA A 109 10.26 -12.74 9.08
N VAL A 110 10.11 -11.44 8.80
CA VAL A 110 8.83 -10.73 8.97
C VAL A 110 7.86 -11.13 7.87
N LEU A 111 8.33 -11.26 6.63
CA LEU A 111 7.48 -11.71 5.53
C LEU A 111 7.10 -13.18 5.67
N SER A 112 8.04 -14.03 6.10
CA SER A 112 7.77 -15.45 6.32
C SER A 112 6.71 -15.64 7.41
N ASP A 113 6.79 -14.92 8.53
CA ASP A 113 5.79 -14.99 9.61
C ASP A 113 4.39 -14.55 9.15
N ALA A 114 4.33 -13.56 8.25
CA ALA A 114 3.06 -13.02 7.76
C ALA A 114 2.42 -13.83 6.63
N PHE A 115 3.21 -14.47 5.77
CA PHE A 115 2.74 -15.02 4.49
C PHE A 115 2.95 -16.52 4.29
N ILE A 116 3.70 -17.19 5.15
CA ILE A 116 4.00 -18.63 5.03
C ILE A 116 3.36 -19.39 6.18
N ASP A 117 2.60 -20.44 5.86
CA ASP A 117 2.13 -21.37 6.87
C ASP A 117 3.29 -22.29 7.30
N PRO A 118 3.73 -22.25 8.57
CA PRO A 118 4.88 -23.01 9.03
C PRO A 118 4.63 -24.54 9.03
N SER A 119 3.37 -24.97 8.96
CA SER A 119 3.00 -26.39 8.94
C SER A 119 3.14 -27.02 7.55
N THR A 120 2.91 -26.25 6.49
CA THR A 120 3.01 -26.68 5.09
C THR A 120 4.27 -26.16 4.41
N ASN A 121 4.90 -25.13 4.97
CA ASN A 121 5.96 -24.34 4.34
C ASN A 121 5.53 -23.79 2.98
N GLU A 122 4.25 -23.39 2.88
CA GLU A 122 3.60 -22.81 1.70
C GLU A 122 2.95 -21.46 2.00
#